data_AF-A0A174RJU7-F1
#
_entry.id   AF-A0A174RJU7-F1
#
_cell.length_a   1.000
_cell.length_b   1.000
_cell.length_c   1.000
_cell.angle_alpha   90.00
_cell.angle_beta   90.00
_cell.angle_gamma   90.00
#
_symmetry.space_group_name_H-M   'P 1'
#
loop_
_entity.id
_entity.type
_entity.pdbx_description
1 polymer ?
#
loop_
_entity_poly.entity_id
_entity_poly.type
_entity_poly.pdbx_seq_one_letter_code
_entity_poly.pdbx_strand_id
1 'polypeptide(L)'
;MMRWNSTKTYTEEDMIRMQQEAVNRVHEFQTRAREAAAYYDVPVSDIRDLPAPVESAAISADNTPIEAQSEIVSNQSPPHAGDPLHGLLDGLNLDSETLLIIGLLFLLYNEHADNVLLLALAYLLL
;
A
#
# COMPACT_ATOMS: atom_id res chain seq x y z
N MET A 1 19.49 18.63 22.30
CA MET A 1 18.93 17.27 22.40
C MET A 1 17.41 17.38 22.44
N MET A 2 16.74 17.23 21.29
CA MET A 2 15.28 17.19 21.23
C MET A 2 14.81 15.85 21.80
N ARG A 3 14.17 15.91 22.95
CA ARG A 3 13.58 14.77 23.64
C ARG A 3 12.24 14.50 22.96
N TRP A 4 12.18 13.44 22.16
CA TRP A 4 10.92 12.96 21.60
C TRP A 4 10.00 12.55 22.76
N ASN A 5 8.88 13.24 22.89
CA ASN A 5 7.88 12.96 23.91
C ASN A 5 6.91 11.91 23.33
N SER A 6 7.14 10.64 23.65
CA SER A 6 6.41 9.48 23.12
C SER A 6 5.16 9.09 23.92
N THR A 7 4.58 9.98 24.72
CA THR A 7 3.34 9.65 25.47
C THR A 7 2.08 10.13 24.77
N LYS A 8 2.01 10.01 23.43
CA LYS A 8 0.73 10.07 22.73
C LYS A 8 0.18 8.65 22.65
N THR A 9 -0.78 8.35 23.51
CA THR A 9 -1.63 7.17 23.33
C THR A 9 -2.47 7.41 22.10
N TYR A 10 -2.09 6.79 20.98
CA TYR A 10 -2.88 6.83 19.76
C TYR A 10 -4.23 6.16 20.03
N THR A 11 -5.31 6.89 19.81
CA THR A 11 -6.65 6.29 19.85
C THR A 11 -6.90 5.51 18.57
N GLU A 12 -7.84 4.59 18.59
CA GLU A 12 -8.28 3.86 17.39
C GLU A 12 -8.72 4.83 16.28
N GLU A 13 -9.43 5.89 16.65
CA GLU A 13 -9.82 6.97 15.75
C GLU A 13 -8.61 7.68 15.12
N ASP A 14 -7.55 7.94 15.89
CA ASP A 14 -6.32 8.52 15.37
C ASP A 14 -5.63 7.58 14.39
N MET A 15 -5.63 6.27 14.67
CA MET A 15 -5.04 5.27 13.81
C MET A 15 -5.77 5.17 12.47
N ILE A 16 -7.11 5.19 12.48
CA ILE A 16 -7.96 5.20 11.28
C ILE A 16 -7.67 6.46 10.44
N ARG A 17 -7.54 7.63 11.08
CA ARG A 17 -7.22 8.89 10.38
C ARG A 17 -5.83 8.84 9.74
N MET A 18 -4.84 8.29 10.45
CA MET A 18 -3.49 8.13 9.91
C MET A 18 -3.45 7.12 8.76
N GLN A 19 -4.22 6.03 8.83
CA GLN A 19 -4.35 5.07 7.73
C GLN A 19 -4.94 5.74 6.49
N GLN A 20 -6.01 6.52 6.67
CA GLN A 20 -6.63 7.26 5.57
C GLN A 20 -5.67 8.27 4.92
N GLU A 21 -4.90 8.99 5.72
CA GLU A 21 -3.88 9.92 5.23
C GLU A 21 -2.76 9.17 4.51
N ALA A 22 -2.27 8.06 5.06
CA ALA A 22 -1.20 7.26 4.48
C ALA A 22 -1.57 6.76 3.08
N VAL A 23 -2.79 6.22 2.90
CA VAL A 23 -3.29 5.78 1.59
C VAL A 23 -3.32 6.94 0.60
N ASN A 24 -3.83 8.10 1.03
CA ASN A 24 -3.89 9.29 0.17
C ASN A 24 -2.49 9.76 -0.27
N ARG A 25 -1.50 9.71 0.63
CA ARG A 25 -0.10 10.05 0.31
C ARG A 25 0.56 9.05 -0.63
N VAL A 26 0.28 7.75 -0.48
CA VAL A 26 0.79 6.72 -1.39
C VAL A 26 0.26 6.94 -2.81
N HIS A 27 -1.01 7.31 -2.95
CA HIS A 27 -1.60 7.62 -4.26
C HIS A 27 -0.95 8.84 -4.90
N GLU A 28 -0.73 9.92 -4.14
CA GLU A 28 0.00 11.10 -4.62
C GLU A 28 1.41 10.70 -5.07
N PHE A 29 2.10 9.90 -4.25
CA PHE A 29 3.46 9.47 -4.54
C PHE A 29 3.53 8.59 -5.79
N GLN A 30 2.58 7.66 -5.96
CA GLN A 30 2.53 6.80 -7.14
C GLN A 30 2.28 7.60 -8.42
N THR A 31 1.41 8.61 -8.34
CA THR A 31 1.12 9.50 -9.47
C THR A 31 2.37 10.30 -9.84
N ARG A 32 3.01 10.94 -8.85
CA ARG A 32 4.25 11.70 -9.02
C ARG A 32 5.40 10.83 -9.54
N ALA A 33 5.52 9.59 -9.04
CA ALA A 33 6.57 8.66 -9.47
C ALA A 33 6.40 8.23 -10.93
N ARG A 34 5.16 8.04 -11.38
CA ARG A 34 4.88 7.73 -12.79
C ARG A 34 5.19 8.91 -13.70
N GLU A 35 4.83 10.13 -13.29
CA GLU A 35 5.19 11.35 -14.03
C GLU A 35 6.71 11.55 -14.09
N ALA A 36 7.43 11.30 -12.99
CA ALA A 36 8.88 11.36 -12.94
C ALA A 36 9.54 10.25 -13.78
N ALA A 37 9.02 9.03 -13.75
CA ALA A 37 9.53 7.92 -14.56
C ALA A 37 9.30 8.14 -16.06
N ALA A 38 8.17 8.72 -16.45
CA ALA A 38 7.89 9.12 -17.84
C ALA A 38 8.86 10.19 -18.36
N TYR A 39 9.50 10.97 -17.47
CA TYR A 39 10.52 11.95 -17.83
C TYR A 39 11.91 11.31 -18.09
N TYR A 40 12.18 10.10 -17.56
CA TYR A 40 13.44 9.38 -17.72
C TYR A 40 13.36 8.14 -18.63
N ASP A 41 12.23 7.91 -19.31
CA ASP A 41 12.12 6.90 -20.38
C ASP A 41 12.82 7.39 -21.67
N VAL A 42 14.12 7.63 -21.56
CA VAL A 42 15.03 7.77 -22.71
C VAL A 42 15.63 6.38 -22.94
N PRO A 43 15.43 5.76 -24.11
CA PRO A 43 15.95 4.43 -24.39
C PRO A 43 17.47 4.41 -24.23
N VAL A 44 17.96 3.52 -23.38
CA VAL A 44 19.38 3.19 -23.20
C VAL A 44 19.90 2.60 -24.51
N SER A 45 20.32 3.46 -25.43
CA SER A 45 21.12 3.08 -26.61
C SER A 45 22.23 4.06 -26.95
N ASP A 46 22.36 5.17 -26.22
CA ASP A 46 23.46 6.14 -26.44
C ASP A 46 24.30 6.34 -25.17
N ILE A 47 24.88 5.25 -24.66
CA ILE A 47 26.01 5.32 -23.72
C ILE A 47 27.27 5.56 -24.57
N ARG A 48 27.48 6.79 -25.06
CA ARG A 48 28.80 7.14 -25.61
C ARG A 48 29.29 8.58 -25.41
N ASP A 49 28.46 9.50 -24.91
CA ASP A 49 28.91 10.89 -24.68
C ASP A 49 28.19 11.58 -23.51
N LEU A 50 28.30 11.02 -22.29
CA LEU A 50 28.06 11.81 -21.08
C LEU A 50 29.28 11.77 -20.15
N PRO A 51 29.71 12.91 -19.59
CA PRO A 51 30.85 12.96 -18.67
C PRO A 51 30.52 12.12 -17.43
N ALA A 52 31.43 11.19 -17.10
CA ALA A 52 31.33 10.34 -15.93
C ALA A 52 31.16 11.18 -14.64
N PRO A 53 30.34 10.73 -13.67
CA PRO A 53 30.41 11.29 -12.33
C PRO A 53 31.72 10.82 -11.71
N VAL A 54 32.71 11.71 -11.68
CA VAL A 54 33.97 11.51 -10.97
C VAL A 54 33.68 11.48 -9.46
N GLU A 55 33.86 10.31 -8.87
CA GLU A 55 33.94 10.13 -7.43
C GLU A 55 35.32 10.60 -6.93
N SER A 56 35.32 11.18 -5.72
CA SER A 56 36.45 11.41 -4.80
C SER A 56 37.19 12.76 -4.79
N ALA A 57 36.97 13.43 -3.64
CA ALA A 57 37.97 14.06 -2.78
C ALA A 57 38.44 15.50 -3.04
N ALA A 58 37.74 16.46 -2.43
CA ALA A 58 38.37 17.59 -1.74
C ALA A 58 37.46 18.07 -0.59
N ILE A 59 37.89 17.80 0.65
CA ILE A 59 37.30 18.32 1.88
C ILE A 59 37.78 19.77 2.01
N SER A 60 36.91 20.74 1.76
CA SER A 60 37.09 22.14 2.16
C SER A 60 35.76 22.66 2.66
N ALA A 61 35.79 23.15 3.90
CA ALA A 61 34.64 23.67 4.62
C ALA A 61 33.94 24.80 3.85
N ASP A 62 32.68 24.60 3.48
CA ASP A 62 31.56 25.52 3.76
C ASP A 62 30.23 24.86 3.34
N ASN A 63 29.18 25.18 4.08
CA ASN A 63 27.80 24.66 4.09
C ASN A 63 27.15 24.29 2.74
N THR A 64 26.71 23.02 2.52
CA THR A 64 25.31 22.59 2.22
C THR A 64 25.22 21.06 1.96
N PRO A 65 24.12 20.35 2.28
CA PRO A 65 24.09 18.88 2.34
C PRO A 65 23.20 18.22 1.27
N ILE A 66 23.74 17.34 0.40
CA ILE A 66 22.97 16.25 -0.26
C ILE A 66 23.85 14.99 -0.46
N GLU A 67 23.22 13.87 -0.06
CA GLU A 67 23.36 12.43 -0.34
C GLU A 67 24.44 11.87 -1.29
N ALA A 68 25.01 10.71 -0.91
CA ALA A 68 24.62 9.40 -1.47
C ALA A 68 25.62 8.31 -1.03
N GLN A 69 25.31 7.59 0.05
CA GLN A 69 25.91 6.29 0.32
C GLN A 69 24.87 5.22 0.03
N SER A 70 25.23 4.40 -0.94
CA SER A 70 24.54 3.24 -1.47
C SER A 70 24.39 2.18 -0.39
N GLU A 71 23.17 1.93 0.07
CA GLU A 71 22.83 0.61 0.60
C GLU A 71 21.64 0.04 -0.16
N ILE A 72 21.92 -1.12 -0.72
CA ILE A 72 21.07 -2.02 -1.47
C ILE A 72 19.85 -2.36 -0.59
N VAL A 73 18.70 -1.77 -0.86
CA VAL A 73 17.43 -2.29 -0.32
C VAL A 73 16.67 -2.93 -1.46
N SER A 74 16.76 -4.26 -1.44
CA SER A 74 15.90 -5.23 -2.08
C SER A 74 14.56 -4.66 -2.51
N ASN A 75 14.21 -4.95 -3.76
CA ASN A 75 12.88 -4.91 -4.37
C ASN A 75 11.80 -5.38 -3.38
N GLN A 76 11.33 -4.48 -2.52
CA GLN A 76 10.11 -4.68 -1.75
C GLN A 76 9.01 -4.08 -2.61
N SER A 77 8.28 -4.98 -3.28
CA SER A 77 6.95 -4.69 -3.78
C SER A 77 6.24 -3.79 -2.76
N PRO A 78 5.59 -2.69 -3.19
CA PRO A 78 4.79 -1.90 -2.26
C PRO A 78 3.90 -2.87 -1.50
N PRO A 79 3.86 -2.81 -0.15
CA PRO A 79 2.89 -3.60 0.59
C PRO A 79 1.56 -3.23 -0.03
N HIS A 80 0.93 -4.22 -0.65
CA HIS A 80 -0.41 -4.10 -1.21
C HIS A 80 -1.18 -3.30 -0.19
N ALA A 81 -1.63 -2.09 -0.55
CA ALA A 81 -2.48 -1.29 0.32
C ALA A 81 -3.76 -2.12 0.42
N GLY A 82 -3.75 -3.05 1.37
CA GLY A 82 -4.79 -4.02 1.57
C GLY A 82 -6.02 -3.20 1.83
N ASP A 83 -7.02 -3.40 0.98
CA ASP A 83 -8.35 -2.89 1.22
C ASP A 83 -8.68 -3.21 2.69
N PRO A 84 -8.91 -2.20 3.56
CA PRO A 84 -9.08 -2.44 4.99
C PRO A 84 -10.23 -3.40 5.27
N LEU A 85 -11.18 -3.51 4.34
CA LEU A 85 -12.22 -4.53 4.33
C LEU A 85 -11.65 -5.93 4.09
N HIS A 86 -10.72 -6.09 3.15
CA HIS A 86 -10.04 -7.36 2.92
C HIS A 86 -9.27 -7.83 4.16
N GLY A 87 -8.66 -6.93 4.94
CA GLY A 87 -8.01 -7.29 6.20
C GLY A 87 -8.97 -7.79 7.30
N LEU A 88 -10.19 -7.25 7.37
CA LEU A 88 -11.23 -7.72 8.29
C LEU A 88 -11.85 -9.05 7.83
N LEU A 89 -12.02 -9.22 6.52
CA LEU A 89 -12.51 -10.47 5.91
C LEU A 89 -11.47 -11.60 6.01
N ASP A 90 -10.19 -11.28 5.82
CA ASP A 90 -9.05 -12.18 6.03
C ASP A 90 -8.97 -12.64 7.49
N GLY A 91 -9.19 -11.71 8.44
CA GLY A 91 -9.23 -12.01 9.86
C GLY A 91 -10.39 -12.94 10.27
N LEU A 92 -11.45 -12.97 9.46
CA LEU A 92 -12.59 -13.89 9.61
C LEU A 92 -12.44 -15.16 8.76
N ASN A 93 -11.31 -15.33 8.05
CA ASN A 93 -11.05 -16.41 7.10
C ASN A 93 -12.20 -16.63 6.11
N LEU A 94 -12.83 -15.54 5.68
CA LEU A 94 -13.95 -15.58 4.75
C LEU A 94 -13.45 -15.48 3.32
N ASP A 95 -13.52 -16.60 2.60
CA ASP A 95 -13.26 -16.61 1.16
C ASP A 95 -14.28 -15.75 0.39
N SER A 96 -13.87 -15.25 -0.77
CA SER A 96 -14.72 -14.44 -1.65
C SER A 96 -15.98 -15.18 -2.09
N GLU A 97 -15.88 -16.49 -2.29
CA GLU A 97 -17.01 -17.38 -2.61
C GLU A 97 -17.98 -17.48 -1.42
N THR A 98 -17.47 -17.73 -0.22
CA THR A 98 -18.27 -17.77 1.02
C THR A 98 -18.96 -16.45 1.29
N LEU A 99 -18.29 -15.32 1.05
CA LEU A 99 -18.87 -13.98 1.16
C LEU A 99 -20.01 -13.79 0.16
N LEU A 100 -19.80 -14.18 -1.10
CA LEU A 100 -20.84 -14.12 -2.14
C LEU A 100 -22.04 -15.00 -1.76
N ILE A 101 -21.81 -16.20 -1.24
CA ILE A 101 -22.86 -17.11 -0.76
C ILE A 101 -23.62 -16.49 0.41
N ILE A 102 -22.94 -15.93 1.41
CA ILE A 102 -23.56 -15.24 2.55
C ILE A 102 -24.37 -14.03 2.08
N GLY A 103 -23.84 -13.25 1.14
CA GLY A 103 -24.53 -12.11 0.54
C GLY A 103 -25.81 -12.52 -0.19
N LEU A 104 -25.75 -13.61 -0.96
CA LEU A 104 -26.93 -14.21 -1.59
C LEU A 104 -27.91 -14.72 -0.55
N LEU A 105 -27.45 -15.43 0.49
CA LEU A 105 -28.30 -15.93 1.57
C LEU A 105 -29.07 -14.78 2.23
N PHE A 106 -28.37 -13.68 2.54
CA PHE A 106 -28.97 -12.49 3.14
C PHE A 106 -29.99 -11.82 2.22
N LEU A 107 -29.68 -11.68 0.92
CA LEU A 107 -30.59 -11.13 -0.07
C LEU A 107 -31.86 -11.97 -0.18
N LEU A 108 -31.70 -13.28 -0.39
CA LEU A 108 -32.80 -14.24 -0.55
C LEU A 108 -33.65 -14.34 0.71
N TYR A 109 -33.03 -14.25 1.89
CA TYR A 109 -33.75 -14.27 3.16
C TYR A 109 -34.66 -13.05 3.33
N ASN A 110 -34.18 -11.85 2.97
CA ASN A 110 -35.00 -10.63 3.01
C ASN A 110 -36.15 -10.65 1.99
N GLU A 111 -35.96 -11.32 0.85
CA GLU A 111 -36.99 -11.46 -0.18
C GLU A 111 -37.94 -12.65 0.07
N HIS A 112 -37.81 -13.33 1.22
CA HIS A 112 -38.62 -14.50 1.59
C HIS A 112 -38.60 -15.61 0.53
N ALA A 113 -37.42 -15.92 0.01
CA ALA A 113 -37.21 -17.03 -0.91
C ALA A 113 -37.53 -18.39 -0.24
N ASP A 114 -37.60 -19.45 -1.06
CA ASP A 114 -37.93 -20.80 -0.60
C ASP A 114 -36.94 -21.29 0.48
N ASN A 115 -37.47 -21.85 1.58
CA ASN A 115 -36.68 -22.44 2.66
C ASN A 115 -35.77 -23.58 2.18
N VAL A 116 -36.20 -24.34 1.17
CA VAL A 116 -35.39 -25.39 0.56
C VAL A 116 -34.18 -24.79 -0.17
N LEU A 117 -34.39 -23.66 -0.84
CA LEU A 117 -33.32 -22.94 -1.52
C LEU A 117 -32.34 -22.32 -0.51
N LEU A 118 -32.84 -21.71 0.56
CA LEU A 118 -32.01 -21.19 1.65
C LEU A 118 -31.21 -22.31 2.33
N LEU A 119 -31.81 -23.46 2.60
CA LEU A 119 -31.12 -24.62 3.17
C LEU A 119 -30.08 -25.21 2.22
N ALA A 120 -30.37 -25.29 0.92
CA ALA A 120 -29.41 -25.75 -0.08
C ALA A 120 -28.21 -24.80 -0.17
N LEU A 121 -28.46 -23.49 -0.14
CA LEU A 121 -27.41 -22.48 -0.16
C LEU A 121 -26.57 -22.51 1.13
N ALA A 122 -27.23 -22.65 2.29
CA ALA A 122 -26.55 -22.80 3.58
C ALA A 122 -25.78 -24.14 3.67
N TYR A 123 -26.24 -25.20 3.01
CA TYR A 123 -25.53 -26.47 2.94
C TYR A 123 -24.20 -26.37 2.19
N LEU A 124 -24.09 -25.49 1.20
CA LEU A 124 -22.80 -25.24 0.53
C LEU A 124 -21.75 -24.55 1.42
N LEU A 125 -22.14 -23.99 2.58
CA LEU A 125 -21.21 -23.42 3.56
C LEU A 125 -20.62 -24.45 4.54
N LEU A 126 -21.09 -25.69 4.51
CA LEU A 126 -20.70 -26.76 5.43
C LEU A 126 -19.62 -27.67 4.83
#